data_AF-A0A5R9P1A4-F1
#
_entry.id   AF-A0A5R9P1A4-F1
#
_cell.length_a   1.000
_cell.length_b   1.000
_cell.length_c   1.000
_cell.angle_alpha   90.00
_cell.angle_beta   90.00
_cell.angle_gamma   90.00
#
_symmetry.space_group_name_H-M   'P 1'
#
loop_
_entity.id
_entity.type
_entity.pdbx_description
1 polymer ?
#
loop_
_entity_poly.entity_id
_entity_poly.type
_entity_poly.pdbx_seq_one_letter_code
_entity_poly.pdbx_strand_id
1 'polypeptide(L)'
;MADIGEIASWYYDVCELYEDDDLDPNDHLKVIERAFMSSDCDEFAWLLHEVTGLQVVKLTWQDPSWGFGHHSVVRDGDGKLIDVRGETDLDGIRTHFRIKPSIKLNALESEPPEPSSFEVDMEDSGMKNLVGVMRLLPHAPFNTAEFQQKLDDFVTSLENRFIP
;
A
#
# COMPACT_ATOMS: atom_id res chain seq x y z
N MET A 1 1.08 -13.59 -15.67
CA MET A 1 0.66 -12.80 -14.50
C MET A 1 1.42 -13.40 -13.34
N ALA A 2 2.21 -12.59 -12.62
CA ALA A 2 3.04 -13.09 -11.52
C ALA A 2 2.15 -13.70 -10.42
N ASP A 3 2.56 -14.84 -9.87
CA ASP A 3 1.85 -15.48 -8.76
C ASP A 3 2.07 -14.69 -7.47
N ILE A 4 1.11 -14.73 -6.54
CA ILE A 4 1.21 -14.02 -5.26
C ILE A 4 2.43 -14.49 -4.46
N GLY A 5 2.85 -15.75 -4.61
CA GLY A 5 4.06 -16.27 -3.97
C GLY A 5 5.34 -15.63 -4.51
N GLU A 6 5.45 -15.41 -5.82
CA GLU A 6 6.61 -14.73 -6.42
C GLU A 6 6.69 -13.27 -5.97
N ILE A 7 5.54 -12.58 -5.94
CA ILE A 7 5.47 -11.19 -5.48
C ILE A 7 5.78 -11.08 -3.99
N ALA A 8 5.22 -11.96 -3.16
CA ALA A 8 5.49 -11.99 -1.72
C ALA A 8 6.97 -12.26 -1.44
N SER A 9 7.59 -13.22 -2.13
CA SER A 9 9.02 -13.49 -2.00
C SER A 9 9.87 -12.27 -2.35
N TRP A 10 9.49 -11.52 -3.39
CA TRP A 10 10.18 -10.29 -3.75
C TRP A 10 10.09 -9.23 -2.64
N TYR A 11 8.89 -8.96 -2.12
CA TYR A 11 8.69 -8.01 -1.01
C TYR A 11 9.35 -8.46 0.30
N TYR A 12 9.39 -9.76 0.57
CA TYR A 12 10.10 -10.30 1.72
C TYR A 12 11.59 -9.93 1.70
N ASP A 13 12.21 -10.00 0.51
CA ASP A 13 13.62 -9.66 0.33
C ASP A 13 13.86 -8.14 0.30
N VAL A 14 13.11 -7.38 -0.52
CA VAL A 14 13.38 -5.94 -0.70
C VAL A 14 13.00 -5.10 0.51
N CYS A 15 12.01 -5.53 1.30
CA CYS A 15 11.65 -4.87 2.55
C CYS A 15 12.38 -5.44 3.76
N GLU A 16 13.34 -6.35 3.55
CA GLU A 16 14.16 -6.97 4.59
C GLU A 16 13.35 -7.63 5.72
N LEU A 17 12.22 -8.27 5.37
CA LEU A 17 11.28 -8.85 6.35
C LEU A 17 11.81 -10.12 7.02
N TYR A 18 13.00 -10.57 6.65
CA TYR A 18 13.68 -11.70 7.29
C TYR A 18 14.13 -11.42 8.73
N GLU A 19 14.12 -10.16 9.17
CA GLU A 19 14.36 -9.80 10.58
C GLU A 19 13.11 -9.97 11.47
N ASP A 20 11.96 -10.26 10.85
CA ASP A 20 10.67 -10.34 11.54
C ASP A 20 10.38 -11.79 11.98
N ASP A 21 10.88 -12.16 13.17
CA ASP A 21 10.82 -13.52 13.71
C ASP A 21 9.40 -14.12 13.79
N ASP A 22 8.34 -13.29 13.74
CA ASP A 22 6.93 -13.72 13.84
C ASP A 22 6.21 -13.85 12.49
N LEU A 23 6.89 -13.56 11.37
CA LEU A 23 6.33 -13.63 10.03
C LEU A 23 6.65 -15.00 9.37
N ASP A 24 5.61 -15.74 8.99
CA ASP A 24 5.79 -16.92 8.13
C ASP A 24 5.95 -16.47 6.67
N PRO A 25 7.11 -16.72 6.02
CA PRO A 25 7.32 -16.33 4.62
C PRO A 25 6.38 -17.05 3.64
N ASN A 26 5.76 -18.17 4.06
CA ASN A 26 4.79 -18.90 3.23
C ASN A 26 3.36 -18.36 3.38
N ASP A 27 3.09 -17.47 4.35
CA ASP A 27 1.85 -16.72 4.40
C ASP A 27 1.97 -15.48 3.52
N HIS A 28 1.86 -15.70 2.21
CA HIS A 28 2.11 -14.68 1.20
C HIS A 28 1.28 -13.41 1.41
N LEU A 29 0.02 -13.53 1.86
CA LEU A 29 -0.81 -12.35 2.15
C LEU A 29 -0.30 -11.60 3.38
N LYS A 30 0.18 -12.29 4.41
CA LYS A 30 0.79 -11.64 5.57
C LYS A 30 2.12 -10.98 5.27
N VAL A 31 2.93 -11.55 4.38
CA VAL A 31 4.16 -10.94 3.88
C VAL A 31 3.85 -9.61 3.17
N ILE A 32 2.89 -9.64 2.26
CA ILE A 32 2.41 -8.43 1.56
C ILE A 32 1.85 -7.40 2.55
N GLU A 33 0.97 -7.82 3.46
CA GLU A 33 0.46 -6.93 4.50
C GLU A 33 1.60 -6.30 5.30
N ARG A 34 2.60 -7.08 5.75
CA ARG A 34 3.74 -6.56 6.51
C ARG A 34 4.53 -5.54 5.70
N ALA A 35 4.92 -5.86 4.47
CA ALA A 35 5.70 -4.98 3.59
C ALA A 35 5.06 -3.60 3.44
N PHE A 36 3.77 -3.55 3.14
CA PHE A 36 3.04 -2.29 2.92
C PHE A 36 2.54 -1.61 4.19
N MET A 37 2.58 -2.29 5.33
CA MET A 37 2.30 -1.66 6.63
C MET A 37 3.56 -1.08 7.28
N SER A 38 4.76 -1.55 6.92
CA SER A 38 6.03 -1.06 7.50
C SER A 38 6.86 -0.16 6.59
N SER A 39 7.04 -0.54 5.32
CA SER A 39 8.12 -0.02 4.47
C SER A 39 7.58 0.70 3.24
N ASP A 40 6.66 0.08 2.51
CA ASP A 40 6.26 0.55 1.17
C ASP A 40 4.86 1.19 1.16
N CYS A 41 4.43 1.71 2.32
CA CYS A 41 3.09 2.29 2.47
C CYS A 41 2.87 3.56 1.60
N ASP A 42 3.93 4.32 1.31
CA ASP A 42 3.87 5.52 0.48
C ASP A 42 3.63 5.14 -0.99
N GLU A 43 4.36 4.15 -1.52
CA GLU A 43 4.22 3.63 -2.88
C GLU A 43 2.84 3.01 -3.12
N PHE A 44 2.34 2.24 -2.14
CA PHE A 44 0.99 1.68 -2.24
C PHE A 44 -0.09 2.76 -2.28
N ALA A 45 0.01 3.77 -1.40
CA ALA A 45 -0.94 4.88 -1.37
C ALA A 45 -0.86 5.74 -2.65
N TRP A 46 0.34 5.92 -3.21
CA TRP A 46 0.54 6.60 -4.49
C TRP A 46 -0.17 5.87 -5.64
N LEU A 47 0.06 4.56 -5.81
CA LEU A 47 -0.61 3.84 -6.91
C LEU A 47 -2.12 3.83 -6.72
N LEU A 48 -2.58 3.71 -5.46
CA LEU A 48 -3.99 3.70 -5.15
C LEU A 48 -4.62 5.06 -5.49
N HIS A 49 -3.92 6.16 -5.24
CA HIS A 49 -4.30 7.50 -5.69
C HIS A 49 -4.37 7.59 -7.22
N GLU A 50 -3.35 7.14 -7.95
CA GLU A 50 -3.34 7.21 -9.42
C GLU A 50 -4.50 6.42 -10.04
N VAL A 51 -4.82 5.25 -9.49
CA VAL A 51 -5.90 4.37 -9.97
C VAL A 51 -7.28 4.94 -9.66
N THR A 52 -7.45 5.59 -8.51
CA THR A 52 -8.79 5.94 -8.00
C THR A 52 -9.11 7.43 -7.99
N GLY A 53 -8.09 8.29 -8.07
CA GLY A 53 -8.17 9.72 -7.82
C GLY A 53 -8.41 10.10 -6.35
N LEU A 54 -8.34 9.15 -5.41
CA LEU A 54 -8.63 9.38 -4.00
C LEU A 54 -7.49 10.11 -3.29
N GLN A 55 -7.83 11.00 -2.35
CA GLN A 55 -6.84 11.83 -1.66
C GLN A 55 -5.94 10.99 -0.75
N VAL A 56 -4.61 11.12 -0.92
CA VAL A 56 -3.65 10.51 0.02
C VAL A 56 -3.65 11.26 1.34
N VAL A 57 -3.61 10.49 2.43
CA VAL A 57 -3.54 10.97 3.80
C VAL A 57 -2.33 10.33 4.47
N LYS A 58 -1.36 11.16 4.84
CA LYS A 58 -0.20 10.75 5.62
C LYS A 58 -0.56 10.78 7.10
N LEU A 59 -0.60 9.60 7.72
CA LEU A 59 -0.81 9.42 9.15
C LEU A 59 0.55 9.42 9.86
N THR A 60 0.68 10.20 10.91
CA THR A 60 1.93 10.29 11.69
C THR A 60 1.67 10.33 13.19
N TRP A 61 2.55 9.70 13.96
CA TRP A 61 2.48 9.69 15.42
C TRP A 61 3.87 9.66 16.05
N GLN A 62 3.94 10.03 17.33
CA GLN A 62 5.16 9.97 18.12
C GLN A 62 4.88 9.15 19.37
N ASP A 63 5.45 7.95 19.46
CA ASP A 63 5.47 7.16 20.70
C ASP A 63 6.81 7.39 21.42
N PRO A 64 6.84 7.89 22.66
CA PRO A 64 8.08 8.05 23.43
C PRO A 64 8.91 6.77 23.62
N SER A 65 8.29 5.59 23.50
CA SER A 65 8.94 4.28 23.68
C SER A 65 9.48 3.65 22.39
N TRP A 66 9.04 4.12 21.21
CA TRP A 66 9.41 3.52 19.93
C TRP A 66 9.91 4.54 18.90
N GLY A 67 9.53 5.82 19.03
CA GLY A 67 9.95 6.89 18.14
C GLY A 67 8.81 7.43 17.28
N PHE A 68 9.18 7.98 16.13
CA PHE A 68 8.25 8.49 15.13
C PHE A 68 7.70 7.32 14.31
N GLY A 69 6.39 7.29 14.11
CA GLY A 69 5.73 6.34 13.22
C GLY A 69 4.94 7.07 12.14
N HIS A 70 4.83 6.42 10.99
CA HIS A 70 4.15 6.94 9.81
C HIS A 70 3.46 5.79 9.07
N HIS A 71 2.31 6.08 8.46
CA HIS A 71 1.65 5.22 7.51
C HIS A 71 0.86 6.06 6.49
N SER A 72 0.86 5.69 5.22
CA SER A 72 0.10 6.37 4.18
C SER A 72 -1.09 5.54 3.73
N VAL A 73 -2.23 6.21 3.58
CA VAL A 73 -3.51 5.63 3.17
C VAL A 73 -4.17 6.56 2.16
N VAL A 74 -5.20 6.10 1.46
CA VAL A 74 -6.10 7.01 0.72
C VAL A 74 -7.41 7.19 1.48
N ARG A 75 -8.11 8.30 1.23
CA ARG A 75 -9.43 8.57 1.80
C ARG A 75 -10.49 8.61 0.71
N ASP A 76 -11.57 7.87 0.92
CA ASP A 76 -12.74 7.89 0.03
C ASP A 76 -13.64 9.13 0.26
N GLY A 77 -14.68 9.26 -0.56
CA GLY A 77 -15.65 10.37 -0.46
C GLY A 77 -16.51 10.35 0.80
N ASP A 78 -16.61 9.20 1.49
CA ASP A 78 -17.36 9.02 2.74
C ASP A 78 -16.46 9.20 3.98
N GLY A 79 -15.17 9.46 3.78
CA GLY A 79 -14.20 9.66 4.83
C GLY A 79 -13.58 8.38 5.40
N LYS A 80 -13.86 7.20 4.81
CA LYS A 80 -13.15 5.97 5.15
C LYS A 80 -11.72 6.02 4.62
N LEU A 81 -10.84 5.30 5.30
CA LEU A 81 -9.45 5.14 4.89
C LEU A 81 -9.29 3.80 4.18
N ILE A 82 -8.35 3.71 3.25
CA ILE A 82 -8.05 2.47 2.53
C ILE A 82 -6.53 2.27 2.56
N ASP A 83 -6.12 1.12 3.08
CA ASP A 83 -4.73 0.62 3.07
C ASP A 83 -4.66 -0.76 2.40
N VAL A 84 -3.50 -1.44 2.45
CA VAL A 84 -3.30 -2.77 1.85
C VAL A 84 -4.31 -3.83 2.35
N ARG A 85 -4.89 -3.65 3.54
CA ARG A 85 -5.87 -4.55 4.15
C ARG A 85 -7.30 -4.25 3.71
N GLY A 86 -7.50 -3.18 2.95
CA GLY A 86 -8.80 -2.72 2.45
C GLY A 86 -9.33 -1.51 3.21
N GLU A 87 -10.65 -1.38 3.26
CA GLU A 87 -11.33 -0.32 4.02
C GLU A 87 -11.00 -0.40 5.52
N THR A 88 -10.66 0.74 6.11
CA THR A 88 -10.27 0.91 7.50
C THR A 88 -10.65 2.32 8.00
N ASP A 89 -10.34 2.61 9.26
CA ASP A 89 -10.49 3.91 9.88
C ASP A 89 -9.31 4.21 10.84
N LEU A 90 -9.33 5.37 11.48
CA LEU A 90 -8.26 5.76 12.40
C LEU A 90 -8.13 4.81 13.60
N ASP A 91 -9.22 4.17 14.04
CA ASP A 91 -9.21 3.22 15.16
C ASP A 91 -8.65 1.86 14.72
N GLY A 92 -8.93 1.42 13.49
CA GLY A 92 -8.34 0.26 12.84
C GLY A 92 -6.83 0.39 12.65
N ILE A 93 -6.37 1.57 12.19
CA ILE A 93 -4.93 1.90 12.11
C ILE A 93 -4.31 1.89 13.52
N ARG A 94 -4.94 2.55 14.48
CA ARG A 94 -4.48 2.60 15.87
C ARG A 94 -4.31 1.20 16.46
N THR A 95 -5.30 0.33 16.24
CA THR A 95 -5.30 -1.04 16.74
C THR A 95 -4.17 -1.85 16.14
N HIS A 96 -3.97 -1.76 14.82
CA HIS A 96 -2.92 -2.50 14.12
C HIS A 96 -1.52 -2.12 14.61
N PHE A 97 -1.19 -0.82 14.58
CA PHE A 97 0.11 -0.31 15.02
C PHE A 97 0.24 -0.23 16.56
N ARG A 98 -0.76 -0.71 17.31
CA ARG A 98 -0.80 -0.70 18.78
C ARG A 98 -0.54 0.70 19.37
N ILE A 99 -1.02 1.74 18.69
CA ILE A 99 -0.80 3.13 19.07
C ILE A 99 -1.66 3.43 20.31
N LYS A 100 -1.00 3.70 21.45
CA LYS A 100 -1.68 3.97 22.73
C LYS A 100 -2.72 5.08 22.57
N PRO A 101 -3.92 4.98 23.18
CA PRO A 101 -4.97 5.99 23.05
C PRO A 101 -4.53 7.43 23.40
N SER A 102 -3.54 7.58 24.28
CA SER A 102 -2.96 8.87 24.66
C SER A 102 -2.06 9.50 23.59
N ILE A 103 -1.64 8.73 22.58
CA ILE A 103 -0.81 9.21 21.47
C ILE A 103 -1.73 9.80 20.40
N LYS A 104 -1.47 11.06 20.06
CA LYS A 104 -2.16 11.76 18.99
C LYS A 104 -1.74 11.18 17.63
N LEU A 105 -2.73 10.83 16.82
CA LEU A 105 -2.56 10.48 15.42
C LEU A 105 -2.84 11.74 14.59
N ASN A 106 -1.82 12.26 13.90
CA ASN A 106 -2.02 13.38 12.98
C ASN A 106 -2.32 12.82 11.60
N ALA A 107 -3.39 13.30 10.96
CA ALA A 107 -3.75 12.98 9.60
C ALA A 107 -3.57 14.23 8.75
N LEU A 108 -2.66 14.17 7.78
CA LEU A 108 -2.36 15.28 6.89
C LEU A 108 -2.68 14.86 5.46
N GLU A 109 -3.51 15.63 4.78
CA GLU A 109 -3.66 15.49 3.34
C GLU A 109 -2.34 15.90 2.69
N SER A 110 -1.88 15.07 1.76
CA SER A 110 -0.62 15.28 1.05
C SER A 110 -0.81 14.94 -0.42
N GLU A 111 -0.18 15.69 -1.30
CA GLU A 111 0.09 15.19 -2.64
C GLU A 111 1.02 13.97 -2.50
N PRO A 112 0.67 12.82 -3.10
CA PRO A 112 1.55 11.67 -3.02
C PRO A 112 2.82 11.94 -3.83
N PRO A 113 4.01 11.79 -3.25
CA PRO A 113 5.23 11.81 -4.05
C PRO A 113 5.22 10.62 -5.01
N GLU A 114 5.76 10.81 -6.21
CA GLU A 114 6.07 9.68 -7.08
C GLU A 114 6.97 8.66 -6.35
N PRO A 115 6.83 7.36 -6.65
CA PRO A 115 7.59 6.31 -5.99
C PRO A 115 9.09 6.53 -6.18
N SER A 116 9.85 6.39 -5.10
CA SER A 116 11.30 6.61 -5.12
C SER A 116 12.12 5.33 -5.35
N SER A 117 11.47 4.19 -5.13
CA SER A 117 12.06 2.85 -5.15
C SER A 117 12.01 2.17 -6.53
N PHE A 118 11.23 2.70 -7.47
CA PHE A 118 11.05 2.13 -8.80
C PHE A 118 10.65 3.16 -9.86
N GLU A 119 10.83 2.82 -11.14
CA GLU A 119 10.40 3.66 -12.26
C GLU A 119 8.89 3.53 -12.53
N VAL A 120 8.23 4.65 -12.89
CA VAL A 120 6.80 4.69 -13.23
C VAL A 120 6.58 4.17 -14.66
N ASP A 121 6.84 2.89 -14.87
CA ASP A 121 6.68 2.18 -16.12
C ASP A 121 6.39 0.69 -15.89
N MET A 122 5.60 0.08 -16.77
CA MET A 122 5.27 -1.34 -16.76
C MET A 122 6.41 -2.22 -17.28
N GLU A 123 7.61 -1.72 -17.59
CA GLU A 123 8.80 -2.57 -17.76
C GLU A 123 9.48 -2.87 -16.41
N ASP A 124 9.36 -1.96 -15.44
CA ASP A 124 9.93 -2.07 -14.09
C ASP A 124 9.25 -3.18 -13.26
N SER A 125 10.04 -3.95 -12.50
CA SER A 125 9.52 -5.05 -11.67
C SER A 125 8.75 -4.58 -10.43
N GLY A 126 9.17 -3.49 -9.81
CA GLY A 126 8.50 -2.88 -8.66
C GLY A 126 7.09 -2.43 -9.02
N MET A 127 6.93 -1.70 -10.13
CA MET A 127 5.61 -1.31 -10.63
C MET A 127 4.74 -2.52 -10.99
N LYS A 128 5.27 -3.51 -11.72
CA LYS A 128 4.55 -4.76 -12.06
C LYS A 128 4.06 -5.49 -10.80
N ASN A 129 4.92 -5.59 -9.79
CA ASN A 129 4.61 -6.28 -8.54
C ASN A 129 3.56 -5.50 -7.76
N LEU A 130 3.66 -4.18 -7.66
CA LEU A 130 2.69 -3.34 -6.96
C LEU A 130 1.29 -3.43 -7.59
N VAL A 131 1.20 -3.38 -8.93
CA VAL A 131 -0.04 -3.64 -9.66
C VAL A 131 -0.54 -5.05 -9.39
N GLY A 132 0.35 -6.05 -9.40
CA GLY A 132 0.03 -7.44 -9.09
C GLY A 132 -0.57 -7.61 -7.70
N VAL A 133 -0.03 -6.93 -6.69
CA VAL A 133 -0.58 -6.89 -5.33
C VAL A 133 -2.02 -6.37 -5.37
N MET A 134 -2.26 -5.18 -5.94
CA MET A 134 -3.60 -4.59 -5.99
C MET A 134 -4.62 -5.46 -6.73
N ARG A 135 -4.20 -6.28 -7.70
CA ARG A 135 -5.07 -7.27 -8.37
C ARG A 135 -5.45 -8.45 -7.48
N LEU A 136 -4.54 -8.88 -6.60
CA LEU A 136 -4.64 -10.14 -5.87
C LEU A 136 -5.16 -9.97 -4.43
N LEU A 137 -5.23 -8.73 -3.92
CA LEU A 137 -5.77 -8.47 -2.59
C LEU A 137 -7.25 -8.89 -2.48
N PRO A 138 -7.61 -9.71 -1.48
CA PRO A 138 -8.93 -10.34 -1.42
C PRO A 138 -10.03 -9.45 -0.82
N HIS A 139 -9.70 -8.23 -0.42
CA HIS A 139 -10.58 -7.31 0.32
C HIS A 139 -11.09 -6.16 -0.55
N ALA A 140 -12.18 -5.51 -0.15
CA ALA A 140 -12.65 -4.29 -0.81
C ALA A 140 -11.70 -3.11 -0.51
N PRO A 141 -11.48 -2.18 -1.46
CA PRO A 141 -12.12 -2.13 -2.78
C PRO A 141 -11.45 -3.04 -3.83
N PHE A 142 -10.30 -3.64 -3.51
CA PHE A 142 -9.46 -4.36 -4.48
C PHE A 142 -10.18 -5.50 -5.20
N ASN A 143 -10.95 -6.30 -4.48
CA ASN A 143 -11.68 -7.43 -5.07
C ASN A 143 -12.94 -7.05 -5.88
N THR A 144 -13.23 -5.76 -6.02
CA THR A 144 -14.43 -5.28 -6.74
C THR A 144 -14.15 -5.10 -8.23
N ALA A 145 -15.18 -5.35 -9.07
CA ALA A 145 -15.07 -5.16 -10.51
C ALA A 145 -14.76 -3.71 -10.90
N GLU A 146 -15.29 -2.74 -10.15
CA GLU A 146 -15.03 -1.32 -10.38
C GLU A 146 -13.54 -0.99 -10.20
N PHE A 147 -12.95 -1.46 -9.11
CA PHE A 147 -11.53 -1.24 -8.86
C PHE A 147 -10.64 -1.91 -9.90
N GLN A 148 -10.94 -3.17 -10.26
CA GLN A 148 -10.18 -3.89 -11.27
C GLN A 148 -10.21 -3.16 -12.63
N GLN A 149 -11.36 -2.62 -13.03
CA GLN A 149 -11.46 -1.83 -14.26
C GLN A 149 -10.61 -0.56 -14.20
N LYS A 150 -10.66 0.20 -13.09
CA LYS A 150 -9.82 1.39 -12.90
C LYS A 150 -8.33 1.07 -12.97
N LEU A 151 -7.93 -0.06 -12.37
CA LEU A 151 -6.55 -0.53 -12.42
C LEU A 151 -6.13 -0.93 -13.84
N ASP A 152 -7.00 -1.60 -14.59
CA ASP A 152 -6.77 -1.93 -16.00
C ASP A 152 -6.60 -0.68 -16.88
N ASP A 153 -7.44 0.34 -16.66
CA ASP A 153 -7.38 1.62 -17.37
C ASP A 153 -6.05 2.34 -17.07
N PHE A 154 -5.62 2.35 -15.81
CA PHE A 154 -4.33 2.93 -15.41
C PHE A 154 -3.15 2.20 -16.06
N VAL A 155 -3.11 0.86 -15.98
CA VAL A 155 -2.04 0.05 -16.61
C VAL A 155 -1.97 0.32 -18.12
N THR A 156 -3.12 0.33 -18.79
CA THR A 156 -3.21 0.66 -20.22
C THR A 156 -2.68 2.07 -20.51
N SER A 157 -2.92 3.04 -19.61
CA SER A 157 -2.40 4.40 -19.76
C SER A 157 -0.87 4.46 -19.67
N LEU A 158 -0.25 3.65 -18.80
CA LEU A 158 1.21 3.55 -18.69
C LEU A 158 1.81 2.95 -19.96
N GLU A 159 1.24 1.86 -20.48
CA GLU A 159 1.71 1.22 -21.71
C GLU A 159 1.66 2.16 -22.93
N ASN A 160 0.66 3.04 -22.99
CA ASN A 160 0.50 4.00 -24.08
C ASN A 160 1.36 5.27 -23.92
N ARG A 161 1.88 5.59 -22.73
CA ARG A 161 2.74 6.76 -22.50
C ARG A 161 4.09 6.65 -23.20
N PHE A 162 4.53 5.42 -23.53
CA PHE A 162 5.84 5.14 -24.12
C PHE A 162 5.78 4.72 -25.60
N ILE A 163 4.60 4.83 -26.24
CA ILE A 163 4.45 4.65 -27.68
C ILE A 163 4.55 6.05 -28.34
N PRO A 164 5.58 6.32 -29.17
CA PRO A 164 5.80 7.63 -29.79
C PRO A 164 4.76 8.02 -30.84
#